data_AF-A0A2E9F477-F1
#
_entry.id   AF-A0A2E9F477-F1
#
_cell.length_a   1.000
_cell.length_b   1.000
_cell.length_c   1.000
_cell.angle_alpha   90.00
_cell.angle_beta   90.00
_cell.angle_gamma   90.00
#
_symmetry.space_group_name_H-M   'P 1'
#
loop_
_entity.id
_entity.type
_entity.pdbx_description
1 polymer ?
#
loop_
_entity_poly.entity_id
_entity_poly.type
_entity_poly.pdbx_seq_one_letter_code
_entity_poly.pdbx_strand_id
1 'polypeptide(L)'
;ELVMGCIYVASGVLTVLLGLASNGWLIFTVFLQPMVTTSFFPVSVLALANTESSRTRDVAISLMIPFVYLFAGGIVPASMSAMGEYYKFAIGLMLMGVFLLFSLLPLMFLRVRLS
;
A
#
# COMPACT_ATOMS: atom_id res chain seq x y z
N GLU A 1 9.27 -11.18 -6.80
CA GLU A 1 9.81 -10.15 -5.90
C GLU A 1 10.01 -8.78 -6.57
N LEU A 2 10.78 -8.69 -7.67
CA LEU A 2 11.03 -7.40 -8.37
C LEU A 2 9.75 -6.65 -8.76
N VAL A 3 8.77 -7.36 -9.35
CA VAL A 3 7.47 -6.77 -9.74
C VAL A 3 6.73 -6.17 -8.54
N MET A 4 6.74 -6.87 -7.40
CA MET A 4 6.11 -6.40 -6.18
C MET A 4 6.81 -5.13 -5.68
N GLY A 5 8.15 -5.12 -5.63
CA GLY A 5 8.93 -3.93 -5.27
C GLY A 5 8.63 -2.72 -6.16
N CYS A 6 8.56 -2.91 -7.48
CA CYS A 6 8.20 -1.85 -8.42
C CYS A 6 6.79 -1.28 -8.16
N ILE A 7 5.81 -2.14 -7.88
CA ILE A 7 4.44 -1.72 -7.56
C ILE A 7 4.41 -0.91 -6.26
N TYR A 8 5.14 -1.33 -5.23
CA TYR A 8 5.23 -0.59 -3.95
C TYR A 8 5.89 0.78 -4.12
N VAL A 9 7.02 0.85 -4.84
CA VAL A 9 7.70 2.13 -5.14
C VAL A 9 6.76 3.04 -5.94
N ALA A 10 6.17 2.53 -7.02
CA ALA A 10 5.29 3.33 -7.87
C ALA A 10 4.05 3.80 -7.11
N SER A 11 3.43 2.95 -6.29
CA SER A 11 2.27 3.31 -5.47
C SER A 11 2.63 4.37 -4.42
N GLY A 12 3.78 4.22 -3.74
CA GLY A 12 4.24 5.20 -2.76
C GLY A 12 4.53 6.56 -3.39
N VAL A 13 5.29 6.58 -4.50
CA VAL A 13 5.60 7.80 -5.24
C VAL A 13 4.33 8.48 -5.76
N LEU A 14 3.41 7.72 -6.38
CA LEU A 14 2.15 8.28 -6.90
C LEU A 14 1.26 8.81 -5.78
N THR A 15 1.25 8.19 -4.61
CA THR A 15 0.48 8.68 -3.46
C THR A 15 1.06 9.98 -2.91
N VAL A 16 2.40 10.12 -2.86
CA VAL A 16 3.05 11.40 -2.51
C VAL A 16 2.73 12.47 -3.56
N LEU A 17 2.88 12.14 -4.85
CA LEU A 17 2.57 13.05 -5.95
C LEU A 17 1.11 13.49 -5.93
N LEU A 18 0.19 12.60 -5.59
CA LEU A 18 -1.23 12.92 -5.43
C LEU A 18 -1.46 13.98 -4.33
N GLY A 19 -0.73 13.90 -3.22
CA GLY A 19 -0.78 14.91 -2.16
C GLY A 19 -0.17 16.25 -2.57
N LEU A 20 0.81 16.26 -3.48
CA LEU A 20 1.44 17.47 -4.02
C LEU A 20 0.71 18.05 -5.23
N ALA A 21 -0.13 17.27 -5.90
CA ALA A 21 -0.77 17.63 -7.14
C ALA A 21 -1.80 18.76 -6.93
N SER A 22 -1.89 19.62 -7.94
CA SER A 22 -2.85 20.73 -7.96
C SER A 22 -3.34 20.96 -9.39
N ASN A 23 -4.49 21.61 -9.53
CA ASN A 23 -5.09 21.94 -10.83
C ASN A 23 -5.28 20.69 -11.72
N GLY A 24 -5.02 20.79 -13.02
CA GLY A 24 -5.18 19.69 -13.97
C GLY A 24 -4.34 18.44 -13.65
N TRP A 25 -3.22 18.59 -12.93
CA TRP A 25 -2.40 17.44 -12.50
C TRP A 25 -3.10 16.57 -11.47
N LEU A 26 -3.98 17.16 -10.63
CA LEU A 26 -4.74 16.41 -9.64
C LEU A 26 -5.60 15.33 -10.32
N ILE A 27 -6.31 15.71 -11.40
CA ILE A 27 -7.16 14.79 -12.17
C ILE A 27 -6.33 13.58 -12.62
N PHE A 28 -5.19 13.82 -13.25
CA PHE A 28 -4.32 12.75 -13.74
C PHE A 28 -3.84 11.83 -12.59
N THR A 29 -3.33 12.42 -11.51
CA THR A 29 -2.80 11.63 -10.37
C THR A 29 -3.87 10.84 -9.61
N VAL A 30 -5.09 11.37 -9.50
CA VAL A 30 -6.24 10.71 -8.83
C VAL A 30 -6.63 9.43 -9.56
N PHE A 31 -6.53 9.39 -10.89
CA PHE A 31 -6.81 8.18 -11.66
C PHE A 31 -5.60 7.24 -11.73
N LEU A 32 -4.39 7.79 -11.88
CA LEU A 32 -3.19 6.96 -12.04
C LEU A 32 -2.83 6.19 -10.77
N GLN A 33 -2.98 6.82 -9.59
CA GLN A 33 -2.67 6.19 -8.31
C GLN A 33 -3.43 4.87 -8.08
N PRO A 34 -4.77 4.79 -8.22
CA PRO A 34 -5.50 3.54 -8.01
C PRO A 34 -5.22 2.49 -9.09
N MET A 35 -4.94 2.89 -10.34
CA MET A 35 -4.56 1.95 -11.41
C MET A 35 -3.31 1.14 -11.04
N VAL A 36 -2.33 1.79 -10.41
CA VAL A 36 -1.10 1.13 -9.97
C VAL A 36 -1.33 0.36 -8.67
N THR A 37 -1.98 0.97 -7.67
CA THR A 37 -2.11 0.35 -6.34
C THR A 37 -3.01 -0.89 -6.35
N THR A 38 -4.00 -0.97 -7.23
CA THR A 38 -4.90 -2.14 -7.33
C THR A 38 -4.18 -3.38 -7.87
N SER A 39 -3.12 -3.20 -8.64
CA SER A 39 -2.26 -4.28 -9.14
C SER A 39 -1.54 -5.03 -8.01
N PHE A 40 -1.47 -4.44 -6.81
CA PHE A 40 -0.91 -5.10 -5.63
C PHE A 40 -1.71 -6.35 -5.20
N PHE A 41 -3.04 -6.33 -5.36
CA PHE A 41 -3.89 -7.43 -4.92
C PHE A 41 -3.54 -8.78 -5.59
N PRO A 42 -3.53 -8.91 -6.93
CA PRO A 42 -3.16 -10.18 -7.56
C PRO A 42 -1.69 -10.58 -7.27
N VAL A 43 -0.76 -9.61 -7.22
CA VAL A 43 0.67 -9.89 -7.01
C VAL A 43 0.95 -10.40 -5.59
N SER A 44 0.27 -9.86 -4.57
CA SER A 44 0.42 -10.30 -3.18
C SER A 44 -0.18 -11.70 -2.94
N VAL A 45 -1.35 -11.99 -3.52
CA VAL A 45 -1.97 -13.32 -3.42
C VAL A 45 -1.11 -14.38 -4.11
N LEU A 46 -0.52 -14.06 -5.27
CA LEU A 46 0.42 -14.95 -5.96
C LEU A 46 1.68 -15.24 -5.13
N ALA A 47 2.24 -14.22 -4.48
CA ALA A 47 3.42 -14.40 -3.64
C ALA A 47 3.11 -15.29 -2.41
N LEU A 48 1.94 -15.10 -1.79
CA LEU A 48 1.50 -15.92 -0.67
C LEU A 48 1.27 -17.38 -1.09
N ALA A 49 0.67 -17.59 -2.27
CA ALA A 49 0.41 -18.92 -2.83
C ALA A 49 1.69 -19.70 -3.15
N ASN A 50 2.78 -19.02 -3.49
CA ASN A 50 4.06 -19.65 -3.82
C ASN A 50 4.95 -19.95 -2.61
N THR A 51 4.69 -19.32 -1.46
CA THR A 51 5.55 -19.44 -0.27
C THR A 51 5.03 -20.50 0.71
N GLU A 52 3.71 -20.73 0.74
CA GLU A 52 3.06 -21.49 1.79
C GLU A 52 2.36 -22.76 1.26
N SER A 53 2.35 -23.82 2.07
CA SER A 53 1.49 -24.99 1.83
C SER A 53 0.02 -24.59 1.90
N SER A 54 -0.90 -25.35 1.28
CA SER A 54 -2.34 -25.02 1.28
C SER A 54 -2.89 -24.77 2.69
N ARG A 55 -2.50 -25.60 3.66
CA ARG A 55 -2.94 -25.49 5.07
C ARG A 55 -2.36 -24.27 5.79
N THR A 56 -1.08 -23.95 5.59
CA THR A 56 -0.46 -22.77 6.24
C THR A 56 -0.93 -21.47 5.62
N ARG A 57 -1.17 -21.46 4.30
CA ARG A 57 -1.73 -20.33 3.57
C ARG A 57 -3.12 -19.94 4.09
N ASP A 58 -4.02 -20.89 4.29
CA ASP A 58 -5.39 -20.60 4.74
C ASP A 58 -5.40 -20.00 6.16
N VAL A 59 -4.52 -20.47 7.04
CA VAL A 59 -4.31 -19.88 8.37
C VAL A 59 -3.74 -18.46 8.28
N ALA A 60 -2.73 -18.25 7.42
CA ALA A 60 -2.14 -16.93 7.20
C ALA A 60 -3.17 -15.91 6.67
N ILE A 61 -4.00 -16.32 5.71
CA ILE A 61 -5.10 -15.48 5.17
C ILE A 61 -6.11 -15.16 6.27
N SER A 62 -6.55 -16.16 7.04
CA SER A 62 -7.50 -15.97 8.14
C SER A 62 -6.98 -14.99 9.19
N LEU A 63 -5.67 -14.99 9.46
CA LEU A 63 -5.04 -14.07 10.41
C LEU A 63 -4.87 -12.67 9.80
N MET A 64 -4.55 -12.59 8.51
CA MET A 64 -4.33 -11.32 7.79
C MET A 64 -5.61 -10.50 7.67
N ILE A 65 -6.75 -11.14 7.37
CA ILE A 65 -8.03 -10.47 7.09
C ILE A 65 -8.44 -9.48 8.21
N PRO A 66 -8.50 -9.87 9.49
CA PRO A 66 -8.86 -8.95 10.58
C PRO A 66 -7.97 -7.70 10.63
N PHE A 67 -6.66 -7.85 10.44
CA PHE A 67 -5.75 -6.71 10.43
C PHE A 67 -5.95 -5.83 9.20
N VAL A 68 -6.12 -6.42 8.01
CA VAL A 68 -6.40 -5.65 6.79
C VAL A 68 -7.66 -4.80 6.97
N TYR A 69 -8.75 -5.37 7.50
CA TYR A 69 -9.97 -4.61 7.74
C TYR A 69 -9.80 -3.55 8.84
N LEU A 70 -9.14 -3.88 9.96
CA LEU A 70 -8.89 -2.94 11.04
C LEU A 70 -8.08 -1.71 10.58
N PHE A 71 -7.02 -1.94 9.80
CA PHE A 71 -6.16 -0.86 9.31
C PHE A 71 -6.78 -0.14 8.11
N ALA A 72 -7.15 -0.86 7.06
CA ALA A 72 -7.61 -0.25 5.80
C ALA A 72 -9.04 0.33 5.89
N GLY A 73 -9.92 -0.28 6.70
CA GLY A 73 -11.29 0.18 6.91
C GLY A 73 -11.48 1.04 8.16
N GLY A 74 -10.56 0.95 9.14
CA GLY A 74 -10.68 1.65 10.42
C GLY A 74 -9.62 2.73 10.61
N ILE A 75 -8.43 2.34 11.04
CA ILE A 75 -7.38 3.26 11.53
C ILE A 75 -6.96 4.25 10.44
N VAL A 76 -6.67 3.77 9.22
CA VAL A 76 -6.22 4.64 8.12
C VAL A 76 -7.32 5.63 7.73
N PRO A 77 -8.57 5.21 7.43
CA PRO A 77 -9.66 6.16 7.17
C PRO A 77 -9.91 7.17 8.29
N ALA A 78 -9.91 6.73 9.56
CA ALA A 78 -10.11 7.62 10.71
C ALA A 78 -9.00 8.67 10.82
N SER A 79 -7.74 8.24 10.68
CA SER A 79 -6.59 9.15 10.67
C SER A 79 -6.63 10.12 9.48
N MET A 80 -7.09 9.65 8.32
CA MET A 80 -7.21 10.48 7.12
C MET A 80 -8.33 11.51 7.23
N SER A 81 -9.46 11.12 7.83
CA SER A 81 -10.56 12.04 8.17
C SER A 81 -10.07 13.13 9.11
N ALA A 82 -9.39 12.76 10.21
CA ALA A 82 -8.83 13.73 11.15
C ALA A 82 -7.81 14.67 10.50
N MET A 83 -6.94 14.16 9.61
CA MET A 83 -6.00 15.01 8.85
C MET A 83 -6.71 15.95 7.88
N GLY A 84 -7.87 15.57 7.35
CA GLY A 84 -8.72 16.43 6.53
C GLY A 84 -9.44 17.52 7.34
N GLU A 85 -9.82 17.22 8.58
CA GLU A 85 -10.54 18.15 9.47
C GLU A 85 -9.62 19.16 10.15
N TYR A 86 -8.50 18.71 10.72
CA TYR A 86 -7.59 19.55 11.52
C TYR A 86 -6.43 20.14 10.70
N TYR A 87 -6.10 19.54 9.56
CA TYR A 87 -4.96 19.93 8.72
C TYR A 87 -5.38 19.98 7.24
N LYS A 88 -4.44 19.69 6.33
CA LYS A 88 -4.72 19.54 4.90
C LYS A 88 -4.74 18.05 4.58
N PHE A 89 -5.78 17.58 3.90
CA PHE A 89 -5.88 16.20 3.42
C PHE A 89 -4.62 15.76 2.62
N ALA A 90 -4.06 16.68 1.85
CA ALA A 90 -2.78 16.52 1.15
C ALA A 90 -1.62 16.02 2.02
N ILE A 91 -1.51 16.48 3.27
CA ILE A 91 -0.45 16.07 4.20
C ILE A 91 -0.61 14.60 4.56
N GLY A 92 -1.83 14.15 4.83
CA GLY A 92 -2.09 12.75 5.13
C GLY A 92 -1.83 11.83 3.94
N LEU A 93 -2.14 12.27 2.71
CA LEU A 93 -1.76 11.55 1.49
C LEU A 93 -0.24 11.43 1.35
N MET A 94 0.51 12.53 1.55
CA MET A 94 1.98 12.49 1.49
C MET A 94 2.56 11.54 2.54
N LEU A 95 2.07 11.59 3.78
CA LEU A 95 2.50 10.68 4.85
C LEU A 95 2.20 9.21 4.51
N MET A 96 1.02 8.94 3.94
CA MET A 96 0.66 7.59 3.51
C MET A 96 1.57 7.08 2.39
N GLY A 97 1.90 7.94 1.42
CA GLY A 97 2.85 7.61 0.36
C GLY A 97 4.25 7.30 0.90
N VAL A 98 4.72 8.08 1.87
CA VAL A 98 5.99 7.82 2.58
C VAL A 98 5.93 6.50 3.35
N PHE A 99 4.82 6.19 4.03
CA PHE A 99 4.65 4.92 4.74
C PHE A 99 4.68 3.71 3.78
N LEU A 100 4.06 3.84 2.60
CA LEU A 100 4.16 2.83 1.53
C LEU A 100 5.61 2.64 1.06
N LEU A 101 6.39 3.71 0.94
CA LEU A 101 7.82 3.58 0.60
C LEU A 101 8.61 2.87 1.71
N PHE A 102 8.29 3.12 2.98
CA PHE A 102 8.91 2.41 4.11
C PHE A 102 8.57 0.91 4.14
N SER A 103 7.43 0.49 3.56
CA SER A 103 7.08 -0.94 3.46
C SER A 103 8.04 -1.77 2.59
N LEU A 104 8.94 -1.11 1.84
CA LEU A 104 10.04 -1.76 1.13
C LEU A 104 11.09 -2.36 2.08
N LEU A 105 11.18 -1.88 3.33
CA LEU A 105 12.11 -2.42 4.34
C LEU A 105 11.82 -3.90 4.62
N PRO A 106 10.60 -4.32 5.00
CA PRO A 106 10.24 -5.74 5.11
C PRO A 106 10.55 -6.59 3.87
N LEU A 107 10.30 -6.05 2.67
CA LEU A 107 10.61 -6.74 1.41
C LEU A 107 12.11 -6.99 1.25
N MET A 108 12.95 -6.04 1.66
CA MET A 108 14.40 -6.18 1.64
C MET A 108 14.88 -7.23 2.65
N PHE A 109 14.30 -7.27 3.86
CA PHE A 109 14.60 -8.31 4.84
C PHE A 109 14.20 -9.72 4.37
N LEU A 110 13.07 -9.85 3.68
CA LEU A 110 12.64 -11.14 3.11
C LEU A 110 13.63 -11.63 2.04
N ARG A 111 14.10 -10.72 1.18
CA ARG A 111 15.07 -11.02 0.13
C ARG A 111 16.42 -11.49 0.69
N VAL A 112 16.91 -10.85 1.76
CA VAL A 112 18.19 -11.23 2.40
C VAL A 112 18.12 -12.65 2.98
N ARG A 113 16.94 -13.13 3.37
CA ARG A 113 16.77 -14.47 3.95
C ARG A 113 16.58 -15.57 2.91
N LEU A 114 16.18 -15.22 1.69
CA LEU A 114 15.93 -16.15 0.58
C LEU A 114 17.10 -16.24 -0.43
N SER A 115 18.14 -15.41 -0.25
CA SER A 115 19.38 -15.41 -1.04
C SER A 115 20.53 -16.09 -0.28
#